data_AF-A0A854E0N2-F1
#
_entry.id   AF-A0A854E0N2-F1
#
_cell.length_a   1.000
_cell.length_b   1.000
_cell.length_c   1.000
_cell.angle_alpha   90.00
_cell.angle_beta   90.00
_cell.angle_gamma   90.00
#
_symmetry.space_group_name_H-M   'P 1'
#
loop_
_entity.id
_entity.type
_entity.pdbx_description
1 polymer ?
#
loop_
_entity_poly.entity_id
_entity_poly.type
_entity_poly.pdbx_seq_one_letter_code
_entity_poly.pdbx_strand_id
1 'polypeptide(L)'
;MPRPAPVGGGQQGKGAAGIERASRKTTPNRQAELMAGEQVAKSLDEMIEMMFKVARRALQSSNATPEQRSVSRTLLQRRDDLAEKRQAHEDAKQAREDARLARRRAVADANTFPVPTDLRSMLLRKVGRPTVKDRAAQAMQEKRQQARRQEQQARALREQTKEATDKAGVAFELATADFLTQFPHQFPPAKPTADISPSPTLKPLPESPTASRQPATFSKRPGPA
;
A
#
# COMPACT_ATOMS: atom_id res chain seq x y z
N MET A 1 -17.22 12.01 61.34
CA MET A 1 -17.27 13.01 60.24
C MET A 1 -16.12 12.77 59.27
N PRO A 2 -16.32 12.10 58.13
CA PRO A 2 -15.32 12.03 57.06
C PRO A 2 -15.41 13.27 56.14
N ARG A 3 -14.25 13.74 55.67
CA ARG A 3 -14.04 14.96 54.86
C ARG A 3 -14.79 14.95 53.51
N PRO A 4 -15.19 16.12 52.98
CA PRO A 4 -15.76 16.23 51.63
C PRO A 4 -14.69 16.02 50.55
N ALA A 5 -15.09 15.38 49.44
CA ALA A 5 -14.29 15.25 48.23
C ALA A 5 -14.13 16.60 47.52
N PRO A 6 -12.99 16.90 46.88
CA PRO A 6 -12.85 18.11 46.10
C PRO A 6 -13.66 18.01 44.81
N VAL A 7 -14.58 18.96 44.63
CA VAL A 7 -15.17 19.33 43.35
C VAL A 7 -14.14 20.17 42.59
N GLY A 8 -13.95 19.85 41.31
CA GLY A 8 -13.40 20.79 40.32
C GLY A 8 -11.91 20.66 40.05
N GLY A 9 -11.57 20.21 38.83
CA GLY A 9 -10.19 20.20 38.36
C GLY A 9 -10.04 19.67 36.94
N GLY A 10 -10.28 20.53 35.94
CA GLY A 10 -9.51 20.49 34.69
C GLY A 10 -10.03 19.59 33.56
N GLN A 11 -11.20 19.88 33.01
CA GLN A 11 -11.56 19.50 31.63
C GLN A 11 -10.87 20.39 30.58
N GLN A 12 -9.63 20.83 30.81
CA GLN A 12 -8.91 21.77 29.93
C GLN A 12 -7.75 21.14 29.15
N GLY A 13 -7.50 19.83 29.32
CA GLY A 13 -6.33 19.16 28.72
C GLY A 13 -6.56 18.33 27.45
N LYS A 14 -7.81 18.07 27.04
CA LYS A 14 -8.10 17.16 25.92
C LYS A 14 -8.43 17.84 24.58
N GLY A 15 -8.83 19.10 24.59
CA GLY A 15 -9.10 19.88 23.37
C GLY A 15 -7.84 20.46 22.72
N ALA A 16 -6.91 20.99 23.51
CA ALA A 16 -5.73 21.70 22.99
C ALA A 16 -4.69 20.75 22.34
N ALA A 17 -4.49 19.55 22.89
CA ALA A 17 -3.54 18.58 22.35
C ALA A 17 -3.96 18.00 20.98
N GLY A 18 -5.28 17.99 20.68
CA GLY A 18 -5.80 17.57 19.37
C GLY A 18 -5.59 18.64 18.29
N ILE A 19 -5.76 19.91 18.66
CA ILE A 19 -5.65 21.05 17.74
C ILE A 19 -4.18 21.33 17.42
N GLU A 20 -3.26 21.21 18.39
CA GLU A 20 -1.82 21.36 18.12
C GLU A 20 -1.23 20.20 17.28
N ARG A 21 -1.77 18.97 17.39
CA ARG A 21 -1.38 17.86 16.50
C ARG A 21 -2.00 17.94 15.10
N ALA A 22 -3.16 18.57 14.96
CA ALA A 22 -3.78 18.83 13.65
C ALA A 22 -3.11 20.02 12.94
N SER A 23 -2.76 21.08 13.68
CA SER A 23 -2.08 22.28 13.15
C SER A 23 -0.66 21.99 12.65
N ARG A 24 0.10 21.12 13.34
CA ARG A 24 1.41 20.65 12.86
C ARG A 24 1.35 19.77 11.60
N LYS A 25 0.17 19.34 11.14
CA LYS A 25 0.01 18.48 9.96
C LYS A 25 -0.22 19.24 8.66
N THR A 26 -0.57 20.52 8.70
CA THR A 26 -0.81 21.38 7.54
C THR A 26 0.25 22.48 7.48
N THR A 27 1.49 22.09 7.17
CA THR A 27 2.51 23.04 6.74
C THR A 27 2.26 23.41 5.27
N PRO A 28 2.55 24.63 4.84
CA PRO A 28 2.42 25.04 3.43
C PRO A 28 3.23 24.13 2.50
N ASN A 29 4.33 23.55 2.98
CA ASN A 29 5.13 22.57 2.25
C ASN A 29 4.36 21.29 1.93
N ARG A 30 3.55 20.78 2.86
CA ARG A 30 2.72 19.59 2.63
C ARG A 30 1.57 19.88 1.68
N GLN A 31 0.98 21.08 1.74
CA GLN A 31 -0.05 21.48 0.78
C GLN A 31 0.55 21.65 -0.63
N ALA A 32 1.75 22.21 -0.75
CA ALA A 32 2.47 22.29 -2.03
C ALA A 32 2.84 20.90 -2.57
N GLU A 33 3.29 19.97 -1.72
CA GLU A 33 3.54 18.57 -2.08
C GLU A 33 2.27 17.85 -2.54
N LEU A 34 1.14 18.08 -1.86
CA LEU A 34 -0.16 17.51 -2.25
C LEU A 34 -0.66 18.10 -3.58
N MET A 35 -0.56 19.41 -3.77
CA MET A 35 -0.95 20.09 -5.02
C MET A 35 -0.05 19.68 -6.19
N ALA A 36 1.26 19.51 -5.96
CA ALA A 36 2.20 18.99 -6.95
C ALA A 36 1.87 17.53 -7.28
N GLY A 37 1.58 16.70 -6.27
CA GLY A 37 1.14 15.31 -6.46
C GLY A 37 -0.16 15.21 -7.26
N GLU A 38 -1.14 16.08 -6.99
CA GLU A 38 -2.39 16.15 -7.75
C GLU A 38 -2.18 16.59 -9.20
N GLN A 39 -1.28 17.54 -9.46
CA GLN A 39 -0.94 17.95 -10.82
C GLN A 39 -0.22 16.83 -11.59
N VAL A 40 0.70 16.12 -10.93
CA VAL A 40 1.38 14.96 -11.52
C VAL A 40 0.37 13.85 -11.83
N ALA A 41 -0.52 13.50 -10.90
CA ALA A 41 -1.55 12.49 -11.12
C ALA A 41 -2.47 12.84 -12.30
N LYS A 42 -2.94 14.09 -12.38
CA LYS A 42 -3.75 14.57 -13.51
C LYS A 42 -3.01 14.45 -14.84
N SER A 43 -1.73 14.84 -14.87
CA SER A 43 -0.92 14.73 -16.09
C SER A 43 -0.70 13.27 -16.55
N LEU A 44 -0.59 12.34 -15.59
CA LEU A 44 -0.44 10.91 -15.89
C LEU A 44 -1.75 10.31 -16.41
N ASP A 45 -2.89 10.67 -15.81
CA ASP A 45 -4.21 10.23 -16.26
C ASP A 45 -4.49 10.74 -17.69
N GLU A 46 -4.21 12.00 -17.97
CA GLU A 46 -4.34 12.59 -19.31
C GLU A 46 -3.45 11.88 -20.34
N MET A 47 -2.20 11.57 -19.98
CA MET A 47 -1.28 10.81 -20.84
C MET A 47 -1.80 9.40 -21.13
N ILE A 48 -2.28 8.69 -20.11
CA ILE A 48 -2.84 7.35 -20.24
C ILE A 48 -4.10 7.37 -21.14
N GLU A 49 -4.97 8.35 -20.98
CA GLU A 49 -6.12 8.53 -21.87
C GLU A 49 -5.71 8.78 -23.33
N MET A 50 -4.70 9.63 -23.53
CA MET A 50 -4.12 9.90 -24.84
C MET A 50 -3.57 8.61 -25.46
N MET A 51 -2.82 7.78 -24.70
CA MET A 51 -2.33 6.48 -25.16
C MET A 51 -3.47 5.58 -25.67
N PHE A 52 -4.58 5.49 -24.93
CA PHE A 52 -5.72 4.69 -25.38
C PHE A 52 -6.43 5.26 -26.59
N LYS A 53 -6.55 6.59 -26.71
CA LYS A 53 -7.09 7.24 -27.92
C LYS A 53 -6.22 6.93 -29.13
N VAL A 54 -4.90 7.02 -28.99
CA VAL A 54 -3.94 6.69 -30.04
C VAL A 54 -4.02 5.22 -30.42
N ALA A 55 -4.05 4.30 -29.44
CA ALA A 55 -4.17 2.87 -29.67
C ALA A 55 -5.43 2.53 -30.48
N ARG A 56 -6.58 3.08 -30.08
CA ARG A 56 -7.85 2.89 -30.81
C ARG A 56 -7.78 3.46 -32.22
N ARG A 57 -7.20 4.66 -32.39
CA ARG A 57 -7.01 5.29 -33.71
C ARG A 57 -6.10 4.46 -34.61
N ALA A 58 -5.01 3.91 -34.07
CA ALA A 58 -4.09 3.06 -34.81
C ALA A 58 -4.79 1.80 -35.35
N LEU A 59 -5.69 1.20 -34.56
CA LEU A 59 -6.49 0.05 -34.98
C LEU A 59 -7.50 0.37 -36.09
N GLN A 60 -8.03 1.59 -36.10
CA GLN A 60 -8.99 2.05 -37.11
C GLN A 60 -8.30 2.61 -38.37
N SER A 61 -7.05 3.04 -38.26
CA SER A 61 -6.33 3.67 -39.37
C SER A 61 -5.76 2.64 -40.35
N SER A 62 -5.89 2.94 -41.65
CA SER A 62 -5.25 2.17 -42.72
C SER A 62 -3.72 2.34 -42.73
N ASN A 63 -3.21 3.46 -42.19
CA ASN A 63 -1.81 3.89 -42.28
C ASN A 63 -0.92 3.38 -41.12
N ALA A 64 -1.50 2.77 -40.08
CA ALA A 64 -0.70 2.19 -38.99
C ALA A 64 0.03 0.92 -39.42
N THR A 65 1.28 0.76 -38.98
CA THR A 65 2.04 -0.46 -39.25
C THR A 65 1.41 -1.66 -38.54
N PRO A 66 1.61 -2.90 -39.06
CA PRO A 66 1.14 -4.10 -38.39
C PRO A 66 1.63 -4.22 -36.93
N GLU A 67 2.86 -3.79 -36.66
CA GLU A 67 3.45 -3.76 -35.32
C GLU A 67 2.71 -2.77 -34.40
N GLN A 68 2.49 -1.54 -34.85
CA GLN A 68 1.71 -0.54 -34.13
C GLN A 68 0.30 -1.03 -33.79
N ARG A 69 -0.34 -1.74 -34.71
CA ARG A 69 -1.65 -2.36 -34.45
C ARG A 69 -1.54 -3.48 -33.42
N SER A 70 -0.52 -4.33 -33.50
CA SER A 70 -0.33 -5.43 -32.54
C SER A 70 -0.14 -4.91 -31.12
N VAL A 71 0.74 -3.93 -30.93
CA VAL A 71 1.03 -3.33 -29.62
C VAL A 71 -0.18 -2.54 -29.11
N SER A 72 -0.93 -1.88 -30.00
CA SER A 72 -2.20 -1.23 -29.64
C SER A 72 -3.25 -2.21 -29.13
N ARG A 73 -3.37 -3.40 -29.74
CA ARG A 73 -4.26 -4.46 -29.24
C ARG A 73 -3.79 -4.97 -27.88
N THR A 74 -2.50 -5.25 -27.75
CA THR A 74 -1.91 -5.73 -26.51
C THR A 74 -2.12 -4.73 -25.36
N LEU A 75 -1.91 -3.43 -25.59
CA LEU A 75 -2.13 -2.40 -24.58
C LEU A 75 -3.59 -2.36 -24.10
N LEU A 76 -4.56 -2.41 -25.02
CA LEU A 76 -5.98 -2.43 -24.67
C LEU A 76 -6.36 -3.72 -23.92
N GLN A 77 -5.90 -4.87 -24.39
CA GLN A 77 -6.15 -6.15 -23.73
C GLN A 77 -5.56 -6.17 -22.31
N ARG A 78 -4.32 -5.70 -22.12
CA ARG A 78 -3.69 -5.65 -20.79
C ARG A 78 -4.38 -4.70 -19.83
N ARG A 79 -4.95 -3.60 -20.34
CA ARG A 79 -5.78 -2.71 -19.53
C ARG A 79 -7.03 -3.43 -19.02
N ASP A 80 -7.74 -4.12 -19.90
CA ASP A 80 -8.97 -4.84 -19.54
C ASP A 80 -8.65 -6.00 -18.59
N ASP A 81 -7.59 -6.78 -18.87
CA ASP A 81 -7.05 -7.81 -17.96
C ASP A 81 -6.78 -7.22 -16.56
N LEU A 82 -6.10 -6.08 -16.48
CA LEU A 82 -5.78 -5.43 -15.21
C LEU A 82 -7.04 -4.98 -14.47
N ALA A 83 -8.03 -4.44 -15.17
CA ALA A 83 -9.31 -4.04 -14.59
C ALA A 83 -10.07 -5.26 -14.02
N GLU A 84 -10.13 -6.36 -14.76
CA GLU A 84 -10.73 -7.62 -14.31
C GLU A 84 -10.02 -8.18 -13.08
N LYS A 85 -8.68 -8.20 -13.06
CA LYS A 85 -7.93 -8.67 -11.87
C LYS A 85 -8.14 -7.78 -10.67
N ARG A 86 -8.20 -6.46 -10.84
CA ARG A 86 -8.50 -5.51 -9.76
C ARG A 86 -9.89 -5.75 -9.17
N GLN A 87 -10.88 -5.96 -10.02
CA GLN A 87 -12.23 -6.30 -9.58
C GLN A 87 -12.24 -7.61 -8.80
N ALA A 88 -11.61 -8.66 -9.33
CA ALA A 88 -11.50 -9.96 -8.66
C ALA A 88 -10.79 -9.87 -7.30
N HIS A 89 -9.81 -8.98 -7.15
CA HIS A 89 -9.17 -8.72 -5.86
C HIS A 89 -10.10 -8.02 -4.87
N GLU A 90 -10.88 -7.02 -5.29
CA GLU A 90 -11.87 -6.38 -4.43
C GLU A 90 -12.98 -7.37 -4.01
N ASP A 91 -13.45 -8.21 -4.94
CA ASP A 91 -14.42 -9.27 -4.63
C ASP A 91 -13.84 -10.28 -3.62
N ALA A 92 -12.59 -10.71 -3.80
CA ALA A 92 -11.91 -11.61 -2.87
C ALA A 92 -11.69 -10.99 -1.48
N LYS A 93 -11.45 -9.67 -1.44
CA LYS A 93 -11.32 -8.91 -0.20
C LYS A 93 -12.66 -8.81 0.54
N GLN A 94 -13.75 -8.56 -0.18
CA GLN A 94 -15.10 -8.59 0.40
C GLN A 94 -15.44 -10.00 0.93
N ALA A 95 -15.23 -11.04 0.12
CA ALA A 95 -15.46 -12.44 0.50
C ALA A 95 -14.68 -12.84 1.77
N ARG A 96 -13.47 -12.32 1.96
CA ARG A 96 -12.69 -12.51 3.18
C ARG A 96 -13.34 -11.86 4.40
N GLU A 97 -13.80 -10.62 4.28
CA GLU A 97 -14.48 -9.94 5.39
C GLU A 97 -15.79 -10.67 5.76
N ASP A 98 -16.55 -11.13 4.77
CA ASP A 98 -17.74 -11.95 4.99
C ASP A 98 -17.41 -13.27 5.69
N ALA A 99 -16.37 -13.99 5.23
CA ALA A 99 -15.91 -15.22 5.88
C ALA A 99 -15.43 -14.96 7.32
N ARG A 100 -14.81 -13.81 7.58
CA ARG A 100 -14.38 -13.40 8.92
C ARG A 100 -15.59 -13.12 9.83
N LEU A 101 -16.63 -12.46 9.31
CA LEU A 101 -17.88 -12.24 10.04
C LEU A 101 -18.59 -13.57 10.31
N ALA A 102 -18.66 -14.48 9.32
CA ALA A 102 -19.22 -15.81 9.47
C ALA A 102 -18.48 -16.62 10.56
N ARG A 103 -17.14 -16.56 10.59
CA ARG A 103 -16.36 -17.16 11.68
C ARG A 103 -16.70 -16.54 13.03
N ARG A 104 -16.81 -15.21 13.13
CA ARG A 104 -17.16 -14.55 14.39
C ARG A 104 -18.52 -15.02 14.90
N ARG A 105 -19.52 -15.11 14.01
CA ARG A 105 -20.85 -15.66 14.32
C ARG A 105 -20.75 -17.12 14.78
N ALA A 106 -20.06 -17.98 14.03
CA ALA A 106 -19.88 -19.38 14.40
C ALA A 106 -19.13 -19.57 15.74
N VAL A 107 -18.21 -18.67 16.10
CA VAL A 107 -17.56 -18.66 17.41
C VAL A 107 -18.54 -18.25 18.50
N ALA A 108 -19.36 -17.22 18.28
CA ALA A 108 -20.40 -16.81 19.23
C ALA A 108 -21.40 -17.96 19.45
N ASP A 109 -21.88 -18.58 18.38
CA ASP A 109 -22.77 -19.74 18.40
C ASP A 109 -22.18 -20.92 19.18
N ALA A 110 -20.91 -21.25 18.94
CA ALA A 110 -20.21 -22.30 19.68
C ALA A 110 -20.03 -21.98 21.17
N ASN A 111 -19.94 -20.69 21.54
CA ASN A 111 -19.87 -20.28 22.94
C ASN A 111 -21.25 -20.35 23.63
N THR A 112 -22.35 -20.17 22.89
CA THR A 112 -23.72 -20.33 23.40
C THR A 112 -24.06 -21.79 23.72
N PHE A 113 -23.48 -22.74 22.97
CA PHE A 113 -23.65 -24.18 23.19
C PHE A 113 -22.33 -24.84 23.62
N PRO A 114 -21.86 -24.56 24.85
CA PRO A 114 -20.65 -25.19 25.35
C PRO A 114 -20.86 -26.70 25.52
N VAL A 115 -19.77 -27.45 25.37
CA VAL A 115 -19.78 -28.89 25.62
C VAL A 115 -20.08 -29.13 27.10
N PRO A 116 -21.12 -29.92 27.45
CA PRO A 116 -21.42 -30.25 28.84
C PRO A 116 -20.21 -30.89 29.54
N THR A 117 -19.82 -30.34 30.69
CA THR A 117 -18.72 -30.82 31.54
C THR A 117 -19.19 -31.65 32.73
N ASP A 118 -20.50 -31.88 32.86
CA ASP A 118 -21.08 -32.67 33.95
C ASP A 118 -20.63 -34.14 33.87
N LEU A 119 -20.36 -34.76 35.03
CA LEU A 119 -19.88 -36.15 35.14
C LEU A 119 -20.78 -37.14 34.37
N ARG A 120 -22.10 -36.99 34.48
CA ARG A 120 -23.07 -37.85 33.77
C ARG A 120 -22.94 -37.72 32.25
N SER A 121 -22.84 -36.50 31.74
CA SER A 121 -22.71 -36.23 30.30
C SER A 121 -21.36 -36.74 29.77
N MET A 122 -20.29 -36.58 30.55
CA MET A 122 -18.98 -37.13 30.23
C MET A 122 -18.98 -38.67 30.20
N LEU A 123 -19.58 -39.33 31.19
CA LEU A 123 -19.69 -40.79 31.24
C LEU A 123 -20.53 -41.32 30.08
N LEU A 124 -21.69 -40.70 29.81
CA LEU A 124 -22.55 -41.04 28.68
C LEU A 124 -21.82 -40.89 27.33
N ARG A 125 -21.02 -39.83 27.16
CA ARG A 125 -20.17 -39.65 25.97
C ARG A 125 -19.11 -40.74 25.85
N LYS A 126 -18.47 -41.14 26.95
CA LYS A 126 -17.44 -42.21 26.98
C LYS A 126 -18.01 -43.58 26.59
N VAL A 127 -19.25 -43.87 26.97
CA VAL A 127 -19.95 -45.12 26.59
C VAL A 127 -20.67 -45.03 25.23
N GLY A 128 -20.37 -44.00 24.42
CA GLY A 128 -20.90 -43.86 23.06
C GLY A 128 -22.36 -43.40 22.98
N ARG A 129 -22.94 -42.88 24.07
CA ARG A 129 -24.33 -42.38 24.14
C ARG A 129 -24.36 -40.87 24.43
N PRO A 130 -23.89 -40.01 23.51
CA PRO A 130 -23.88 -38.57 23.73
C PRO A 130 -25.30 -38.02 23.92
N THR A 131 -25.44 -37.06 24.83
CA THR A 131 -26.71 -36.38 25.10
C THR A 131 -27.09 -35.45 23.94
N VAL A 132 -28.36 -35.00 23.91
CA VAL A 132 -28.81 -33.99 22.92
C VAL A 132 -27.96 -32.72 22.99
N LYS A 133 -27.56 -32.31 24.20
CA LYS A 133 -26.67 -31.15 24.41
C LYS A 133 -25.27 -31.39 23.84
N ASP A 134 -24.73 -32.60 23.98
CA ASP A 134 -23.44 -32.97 23.38
C ASP A 134 -23.49 -32.87 21.86
N ARG A 135 -24.57 -33.38 21.23
CA ARG A 135 -24.75 -33.31 19.78
C ARG A 135 -24.89 -31.87 19.29
N ALA A 136 -25.64 -31.04 20.01
CA ALA A 136 -25.77 -29.62 19.68
C ALA A 136 -24.42 -28.89 19.78
N ALA A 137 -23.65 -29.15 20.84
CA ALA A 137 -22.32 -28.57 21.01
C ALA A 137 -21.34 -29.04 19.91
N GLN A 138 -21.38 -30.33 19.54
CA GLN A 138 -20.58 -30.87 18.42
C GLN A 138 -20.92 -30.20 17.09
N ALA A 139 -22.20 -30.08 16.75
CA ALA A 139 -22.64 -29.43 15.52
C ALA A 139 -22.16 -27.96 15.44
N MET A 140 -22.18 -27.23 16.56
CA MET A 140 -21.68 -25.85 16.60
C MET A 140 -20.14 -25.79 16.51
N GLN A 141 -19.43 -26.75 17.09
CA GLN A 141 -17.97 -26.85 16.93
C GLN A 141 -17.57 -27.18 15.48
N GLU A 142 -18.31 -28.05 14.80
CA GLU A 142 -18.09 -28.36 13.39
C GLU A 142 -18.33 -27.13 12.51
N LYS A 143 -19.41 -26.39 12.73
CA LYS A 143 -19.66 -25.12 12.03
C LYS A 143 -18.52 -24.11 12.24
N ARG A 144 -18.00 -24.01 13.47
CA ARG A 144 -16.82 -23.18 13.76
C ARG A 144 -15.58 -23.63 12.99
N GLN A 145 -15.34 -24.93 12.89
CA GLN A 145 -14.21 -25.46 12.11
C GLN A 145 -14.39 -25.21 10.61
N GLN A 146 -15.59 -25.42 10.08
CA GLN A 146 -15.93 -25.13 8.69
C GLN A 146 -15.73 -23.65 8.36
N ALA A 147 -16.24 -22.74 9.20
CA ALA A 147 -16.07 -21.30 9.03
C ALA A 147 -14.58 -20.88 9.08
N ARG A 148 -13.75 -21.53 9.90
CA ARG A 148 -12.29 -21.33 9.88
C ARG A 148 -11.64 -21.75 8.58
N ARG A 149 -12.02 -22.92 8.03
CA ARG A 149 -11.51 -23.39 6.73
C ARG A 149 -11.92 -22.44 5.61
N GLN A 150 -13.16 -21.94 5.63
CA GLN A 150 -13.65 -20.95 4.67
C GLN A 150 -12.87 -19.62 4.76
N GLU A 151 -12.60 -19.11 5.97
CA GLU A 151 -11.76 -17.91 6.13
C GLU A 151 -10.33 -18.14 5.60
N GLN A 152 -9.75 -19.32 5.83
CA GLN A 152 -8.43 -19.67 5.28
C GLN A 152 -8.44 -19.74 3.75
N GLN A 153 -9.47 -20.32 3.15
CA GLN A 153 -9.67 -20.36 1.70
C GLN A 153 -9.84 -18.95 1.13
N ALA A 154 -10.67 -18.10 1.75
CA ALA A 154 -10.86 -16.72 1.32
C ALA A 154 -9.57 -15.89 1.46
N ARG A 155 -8.76 -16.15 2.50
CA ARG A 155 -7.43 -15.54 2.64
C ARG A 155 -6.50 -15.98 1.51
N ALA A 156 -6.44 -17.27 1.21
CA ALA A 156 -5.61 -17.78 0.12
C ALA A 156 -6.04 -17.19 -1.22
N LEU A 157 -7.35 -17.12 -1.50
CA LEU A 157 -7.89 -16.50 -2.70
C LEU A 157 -7.50 -15.02 -2.81
N ARG A 158 -7.56 -14.26 -1.72
CA ARG A 158 -7.13 -12.85 -1.70
C ARG A 158 -5.65 -12.70 -2.03
N GLU A 159 -4.78 -13.53 -1.46
CA GLU A 159 -3.35 -13.44 -1.77
C GLU A 159 -3.09 -13.83 -3.24
N GLN A 160 -3.78 -14.85 -3.76
CA GLN A 160 -3.70 -15.22 -5.17
C GLN A 160 -4.19 -14.10 -6.11
N THR A 161 -5.32 -13.46 -5.80
CA THR A 161 -5.83 -12.36 -6.63
C THR A 161 -4.94 -11.12 -6.52
N LYS A 162 -4.32 -10.89 -5.36
CA LYS A 162 -3.31 -9.83 -5.19
C LYS A 162 -2.08 -10.08 -6.05
N GLU A 163 -1.52 -11.29 -6.02
CA GLU A 163 -0.40 -11.63 -6.90
C GLU A 163 -0.79 -11.54 -8.38
N ALA A 164 -2.02 -11.90 -8.73
CA ALA A 164 -2.53 -11.77 -10.09
C ALA A 164 -2.67 -10.29 -10.51
N THR A 165 -3.11 -9.39 -9.60
CA THR A 165 -3.13 -7.95 -9.88
C THR A 165 -1.74 -7.38 -10.06
N ASP A 166 -0.77 -7.81 -9.24
CA ASP A 166 0.61 -7.33 -9.31
C ASP A 166 1.24 -7.78 -10.65
N LYS A 167 1.05 -9.05 -11.04
CA LYS A 167 1.50 -9.57 -12.34
C LYS A 167 0.84 -8.87 -13.53
N ALA A 168 -0.48 -8.62 -13.45
CA ALA A 168 -1.19 -7.89 -14.49
C ALA A 168 -0.71 -6.43 -14.58
N GLY A 169 -0.36 -5.81 -13.45
CA GLY A 169 0.21 -4.47 -13.38
C GLY A 169 1.55 -4.40 -14.12
N VAL A 170 2.47 -5.32 -13.81
CA VAL A 170 3.76 -5.41 -14.51
C VAL A 170 3.59 -5.67 -16.01
N ALA A 171 2.66 -6.56 -16.39
CA ALA A 171 2.38 -6.84 -17.80
C ALA A 171 1.79 -5.62 -18.53
N PHE A 172 0.98 -4.81 -17.85
CA PHE A 172 0.46 -3.56 -18.38
C PHE A 172 1.56 -2.50 -18.53
N GLU A 173 2.47 -2.37 -17.55
CA GLU A 173 3.63 -1.47 -17.64
C GLU A 173 4.56 -1.85 -18.79
N LEU A 174 4.82 -3.15 -19.00
CA LEU A 174 5.60 -3.63 -20.13
C LEU A 174 4.92 -3.28 -21.46
N ALA A 175 3.62 -3.55 -21.60
CA ALA A 175 2.87 -3.20 -22.80
C ALA A 175 2.81 -1.68 -23.04
N THR A 176 2.82 -0.88 -21.97
CA THR A 176 2.91 0.57 -22.02
C THR A 176 4.26 1.02 -22.56
N ALA A 177 5.36 0.43 -22.07
CA ALA A 177 6.70 0.71 -22.58
C ALA A 177 6.83 0.36 -24.06
N ASP A 178 6.41 -0.85 -24.46
CA ASP A 178 6.40 -1.29 -25.86
C ASP A 178 5.58 -0.33 -26.74
N PHE A 179 4.42 0.12 -26.25
CA PHE A 179 3.59 1.08 -26.98
C PHE A 179 4.30 2.42 -27.19
N LEU A 180 4.95 2.95 -26.16
CA LEU A 180 5.68 4.21 -26.26
C LEU A 180 6.86 4.10 -27.24
N THR A 181 7.52 2.94 -27.35
CA THR A 181 8.58 2.75 -28.36
C THR A 181 8.05 2.79 -29.80
N GLN A 182 6.82 2.32 -30.03
CA GLN A 182 6.19 2.25 -31.35
C GLN A 182 5.46 3.54 -31.75
N PHE A 183 5.20 4.44 -30.80
CA PHE A 183 4.55 5.75 -31.00
C PHE A 183 5.38 6.95 -30.49
N PRO A 184 6.66 7.10 -30.90
CA PRO A 184 7.57 8.10 -30.33
C PRO A 184 7.19 9.56 -30.65
N HIS A 185 6.50 9.81 -31.77
CA HIS A 185 6.10 11.16 -32.18
C HIS A 185 4.87 11.68 -31.43
N GLN A 186 4.06 10.80 -30.86
CA GLN A 186 2.79 11.17 -30.21
C GLN A 186 2.98 11.36 -28.70
N PHE A 187 4.02 10.73 -28.16
CA PHE A 187 4.45 10.86 -26.77
C PHE A 187 5.90 11.32 -26.79
N PRO A 188 6.16 12.64 -26.95
CA PRO A 188 7.52 13.13 -26.79
C PRO A 188 8.01 12.69 -25.40
N PRO A 189 9.23 12.15 -25.28
CA PRO A 189 9.77 11.87 -23.95
C PRO A 189 9.66 13.17 -23.18
N ALA A 190 8.98 13.13 -22.03
CA ALA A 190 8.93 14.28 -21.15
C ALA A 190 10.37 14.77 -21.05
N LYS A 191 10.62 16.01 -21.52
CA LYS A 191 11.92 16.66 -21.31
C LYS A 191 12.27 16.38 -19.86
N PRO A 192 13.47 15.88 -19.53
CA PRO A 192 13.84 15.67 -18.15
C PRO A 192 13.45 16.95 -17.42
N THR A 193 12.49 16.84 -16.51
CA THR A 193 12.14 17.91 -15.59
C THR A 193 13.47 18.43 -15.10
N ALA A 194 13.70 19.72 -15.35
CA ALA A 194 14.96 20.42 -15.14
C ALA A 194 15.77 19.80 -14.01
N ASP A 195 17.04 19.48 -14.31
CA ASP A 195 18.07 19.07 -13.37
C ASP A 195 17.63 19.27 -11.92
N ILE A 196 17.31 18.16 -11.24
CA ILE A 196 17.55 18.13 -9.80
C ILE A 196 19.03 18.44 -9.70
N SER A 197 19.35 19.71 -9.42
CA SER A 197 20.70 20.21 -9.41
C SER A 197 21.51 19.25 -8.54
N PRO A 198 22.64 18.70 -9.02
CA PRO A 198 23.53 18.00 -8.13
C PRO A 198 23.85 18.95 -6.98
N SER A 199 23.72 18.41 -5.76
CA SER A 199 24.31 18.85 -4.50
C SER A 199 25.07 20.18 -4.56
N PRO A 200 24.80 21.16 -3.68
CA PRO A 200 25.49 22.45 -3.71
C PRO A 200 27.00 22.26 -3.73
N THR A 201 27.59 22.56 -4.89
CA THR A 201 29.02 22.73 -5.05
C THR A 201 29.45 23.79 -4.06
N LEU A 202 30.19 23.36 -3.03
CA LEU A 202 30.94 24.24 -2.14
C LEU A 202 31.83 25.12 -3.01
N LYS A 203 31.39 26.36 -3.24
CA LYS A 203 32.25 27.39 -3.83
C LYS A 203 33.41 27.65 -2.87
N PRO A 204 34.65 27.79 -3.38
CA PRO A 204 35.80 28.13 -2.56
C PRO A 204 35.63 29.53 -1.96
N LEU A 205 36.02 29.64 -0.68
CA LEU A 205 36.12 30.86 0.10
C LEU A 205 37.02 31.90 -0.62
N PRO A 206 36.63 33.18 -0.73
CA PRO A 206 37.53 34.22 -1.22
C PRO A 206 38.24 34.87 -0.04
N GLU A 207 39.56 34.69 0.07
CA GLU A 207 40.40 35.58 0.88
C GLU A 207 41.64 35.98 0.08
N SER A 208 41.75 37.28 -0.14
CA SER A 208 42.94 38.01 -0.58
C SER A 208 43.19 39.12 0.46
N PRO A 209 44.37 39.77 0.55
CA PRO A 209 45.68 39.44 -0.02
C PRO A 209 46.82 39.36 1.04
N THR A 210 47.98 38.93 0.56
CA THR A 210 49.28 38.81 1.21
C THR A 210 49.76 40.06 1.97
N ALA A 211 50.32 39.88 3.17
CA ALA A 211 51.26 40.82 3.79
C ALA A 211 52.53 40.09 4.27
N SER A 212 53.65 40.62 3.79
CA SER A 212 55.06 40.27 4.02
C SER A 212 55.47 40.10 5.49
N ARG A 213 56.43 39.18 5.76
CA ARG A 213 57.70 39.42 6.51
C ARG A 213 58.32 38.12 7.04
N GLN A 214 59.42 37.65 6.43
CA GLN A 214 60.48 36.89 7.11
C GLN A 214 61.40 37.87 7.88
N PRO A 215 62.35 37.48 8.78
CA PRO A 215 62.92 36.15 9.14
C PRO A 215 62.80 35.88 10.67
N ALA A 216 63.29 34.83 11.35
CA ALA A 216 64.60 34.19 11.31
C ALA A 216 64.63 32.85 12.10
N THR A 217 65.51 31.96 11.65
CA THR A 217 66.35 30.99 12.38
C THR A 217 65.77 30.17 13.54
N PHE A 218 65.86 28.84 13.47
CA PHE A 218 66.75 28.09 14.38
C PHE A 218 67.16 26.73 13.79
N SER A 219 68.47 26.54 13.82
CA SER A 219 69.25 25.38 13.40
C SER A 219 68.97 24.16 14.29
N LYS A 220 68.83 22.97 13.68
CA LYS A 220 69.22 21.70 14.33
C LYS A 220 70.19 20.96 13.41
N ARG A 221 71.45 20.98 13.83
CA ARG A 221 72.58 20.22 13.27
C ARG A 221 72.56 18.77 13.84
N PRO A 222 73.46 17.88 13.36
CA PRO A 222 73.16 16.48 13.05
C PRO A 222 73.49 15.53 14.20
N GLY A 223 73.11 14.25 14.04
CA GLY A 223 73.55 13.16 14.90
C GLY A 223 75.07 12.99 14.94
N PRO A 224 75.58 12.24 15.92
CA PRO A 224 76.20 10.97 15.56
C PRO A 224 76.04 9.84 16.61
N ALA A 225 76.28 8.62 16.10
CA ALA A 225 76.72 7.38 16.76
C ALA A 225 75.89 6.81 17.93
#